data_AF-A0A349JA19-F1
#
_entry.id   AF-A0A349JA19-F1
#
_cell.length_a   1.000
_cell.length_b   1.000
_cell.length_c   1.000
_cell.angle_alpha   90.00
_cell.angle_beta   90.00
_cell.angle_gamma   90.00
#
_symmetry.space_group_name_H-M   'P 1'
#
loop_
_entity.id
_entity.type
_entity.pdbx_description
1 polymer ?
#
loop_
_entity_poly.entity_id
_entity_poly.type
_entity_poly.pdbx_seq_one_letter_code
_entity_poly.pdbx_strand_id
1 'polypeptide(L)'
;MRISVLCALFTLPSLLPALSVEEFRALPDDREAVRSSYGLRRVAVLSSERIEVEVGHSASPAVENPKAWRILSEDDPAYAYERFITPVRATVRKETEVEAPDGCAIPRFERRFVVLDLPAPLQEG
;
A
#
# COMPACT_ATOMS: atom_id res chain seq x y z
N MET A 1 -32.77 11.21 -10.96
CA MET A 1 -32.53 12.61 -10.56
C MET A 1 -33.28 12.87 -9.24
N ARG A 2 -32.55 12.96 -8.13
CA ARG A 2 -32.90 13.66 -6.88
C ARG A 2 -31.63 13.72 -6.03
N ILE A 3 -31.14 14.94 -5.85
CA ILE A 3 -30.00 15.32 -5.01
C ILE A 3 -30.54 15.55 -3.60
N SER A 4 -29.86 15.03 -2.59
CA SER A 4 -29.97 15.52 -1.21
C SER A 4 -28.57 15.59 -0.60
N VAL A 5 -28.08 16.82 -0.46
CA VAL A 5 -26.92 17.21 0.34
C VAL A 5 -27.36 17.20 1.80
N LEU A 6 -26.74 16.39 2.65
CA LEU A 6 -26.86 16.52 4.11
C LEU A 6 -25.52 16.96 4.67
N CYS A 7 -25.39 18.27 4.84
CA CYS A 7 -24.33 18.91 5.61
C CYS A 7 -24.67 18.72 7.09
N ALA A 8 -24.07 17.72 7.74
CA ALA A 8 -24.17 17.54 9.19
C ALA A 8 -22.80 17.84 9.79
N LEU A 9 -22.64 19.08 10.26
CA LEU A 9 -21.65 19.48 11.25
C LEU A 9 -21.92 18.67 12.53
N PHE A 10 -21.25 17.53 12.68
CA PHE A 10 -21.04 16.88 13.97
C PHE A 10 -19.58 17.06 14.37
N THR A 11 -19.32 18.15 15.08
CA THR A 11 -18.21 18.22 16.03
C THR A 11 -18.56 17.32 17.22
N LEU A 12 -18.33 16.03 17.08
CA LEU A 12 -18.22 15.12 18.22
C LEU A 12 -16.77 15.17 18.68
N PRO A 13 -16.48 15.56 19.94
CA PRO A 13 -15.17 15.27 20.51
C PRO A 13 -15.07 13.74 20.55
N SER A 14 -14.12 13.19 19.81
CA SER A 14 -13.86 11.76 19.77
C SER A 14 -13.33 11.31 21.14
N LEU A 15 -14.26 11.05 22.07
CA LEU A 15 -14.11 10.09 23.15
C LEU A 15 -14.11 8.69 22.52
N LEU A 16 -13.10 8.41 21.70
CA LEU A 16 -12.70 7.03 21.46
C LEU A 16 -11.94 6.61 22.70
N PRO A 17 -12.38 5.60 23.46
CA PRO A 17 -11.52 5.01 24.47
C PRO A 17 -10.22 4.61 23.77
N ALA A 18 -9.08 4.98 24.34
CA ALA A 18 -7.80 4.50 23.85
C ALA A 18 -7.85 2.97 23.92
N LEU A 19 -7.91 2.32 22.76
CA LEU A 19 -7.92 0.86 22.65
C LEU A 19 -6.72 0.31 23.41
N SER A 20 -6.96 -0.70 24.24
CA SER A 20 -5.85 -1.47 24.84
C SER A 20 -5.06 -2.19 23.75
N VAL A 21 -3.82 -2.57 24.07
CA VAL A 21 -2.96 -3.30 23.13
C VAL A 21 -3.56 -4.66 22.76
N GLU A 22 -4.25 -5.33 23.69
CA GLU A 22 -4.98 -6.58 23.38
C GLU A 22 -6.15 -6.35 22.44
N GLU A 23 -6.96 -5.31 22.65
CA GLU A 23 -8.09 -4.98 21.78
C GLU A 23 -7.62 -4.59 20.38
N PHE A 24 -6.52 -3.83 20.27
CA PHE A 24 -5.92 -3.49 18.99
C PHE A 24 -5.47 -4.74 18.22
N ARG A 25 -4.89 -5.73 18.91
CA ARG A 25 -4.47 -7.01 18.31
C ARG A 25 -5.64 -7.92 17.92
N ALA A 26 -6.80 -7.75 18.55
CA ALA A 26 -8.01 -8.50 18.28
C ALA A 26 -8.86 -7.89 17.15
N LEU A 27 -8.52 -6.69 16.67
CA LEU A 27 -9.15 -6.14 15.47
C LEU A 27 -8.87 -7.08 14.30
N PRO A 28 -9.88 -7.37 13.46
CA PRO A 28 -9.64 -8.00 12.17
C PRO A 28 -8.60 -7.14 11.45
N ASP A 29 -7.48 -7.75 11.07
CA ASP A 29 -6.46 -7.09 10.27
C ASP A 29 -7.11 -6.78 8.93
N ASP A 30 -7.68 -5.58 8.78
CA ASP A 30 -8.22 -5.08 7.53
C ASP A 30 -7.04 -4.68 6.65
N ARG A 31 -6.28 -5.70 6.26
CA ARG A 31 -5.07 -5.61 5.45
C ARG A 31 -5.37 -4.82 4.18
N GLU A 32 -6.57 -4.92 3.64
CA GLU A 32 -7.02 -4.20 2.45
C GLU A 32 -7.21 -2.70 2.71
N ALA A 33 -7.90 -2.30 3.78
CA ALA A 33 -8.03 -0.89 4.16
C ALA A 33 -6.68 -0.26 4.51
N VAL A 34 -5.82 -0.97 5.26
CA VAL A 34 -4.47 -0.53 5.59
C VAL A 34 -3.64 -0.35 4.31
N ARG A 35 -3.60 -1.36 3.43
CA ARG A 35 -2.91 -1.28 2.13
C ARG A 35 -3.40 -0.12 1.28
N SER A 36 -4.72 0.07 1.20
CA SER A 36 -5.35 1.15 0.45
C SER A 36 -5.00 2.54 1.01
N SER A 37 -4.90 2.67 2.34
CA SER A 37 -4.48 3.91 3.00
C SER A 37 -3.04 4.31 2.67
N TYR A 38 -2.15 3.33 2.44
CA TYR A 38 -0.78 3.56 1.96
C TYR A 38 -0.71 3.73 0.43
N GLY A 39 -1.85 3.73 -0.25
CA GLY A 39 -1.95 3.88 -1.69
C GLY A 39 -1.55 2.62 -2.46
N LEU A 40 -1.45 1.45 -1.83
CA LEU A 40 -1.23 0.19 -2.54
C LEU A 40 -2.50 -0.18 -3.31
N ARG A 41 -2.38 -0.40 -4.62
CA ARG A 41 -3.52 -0.69 -5.51
C ARG A 41 -3.49 -2.09 -6.10
N ARG A 42 -2.29 -2.60 -6.41
CA ARG A 42 -2.13 -3.92 -7.03
C ARG A 42 -0.77 -4.52 -6.67
N VAL A 43 -0.73 -5.83 -6.57
CA VAL A 43 0.50 -6.63 -6.56
C VAL A 43 0.37 -7.70 -7.64
N ALA A 44 1.42 -7.92 -8.43
CA ALA A 44 1.48 -8.94 -9.46
C ALA A 44 2.84 -9.65 -9.43
N VAL A 45 2.85 -10.96 -9.63
CA VAL A 45 4.09 -11.73 -9.82
C VAL A 45 4.50 -11.59 -11.29
N LEU A 46 5.71 -11.11 -11.55
CA LEU A 46 6.28 -11.04 -12.90
C LEU A 46 7.09 -12.29 -13.23
N SER A 47 7.80 -12.83 -12.24
CA SER A 47 8.55 -14.08 -12.29
C SER A 47 8.77 -14.59 -10.87
N SER A 48 9.32 -15.79 -10.69
CA SER A 48 9.65 -16.34 -9.38
C SER A 48 10.50 -15.38 -8.52
N GLU A 49 11.36 -14.57 -9.13
CA GLU A 49 12.24 -13.63 -8.41
C GLU A 49 11.80 -12.16 -8.48
N ARG A 50 10.65 -11.85 -9.08
CA ARG A 50 10.21 -10.46 -9.28
C ARG A 50 8.73 -10.26 -9.10
N ILE A 51 8.39 -9.24 -8.32
CA ILE A 51 7.01 -8.78 -8.15
C ILE A 51 6.90 -7.31 -8.56
N GLU A 52 5.77 -6.96 -9.13
CA GLU A 52 5.39 -5.58 -9.41
C GLU A 52 4.32 -5.13 -8.43
N VAL A 53 4.49 -3.93 -7.93
CA VAL A 53 3.57 -3.29 -7.01
C VAL A 53 3.11 -1.96 -7.59
N GLU A 54 1.80 -1.80 -7.76
CA GLU A 54 1.20 -0.52 -8.16
C GLU A 54 0.84 0.28 -6.90
N VAL A 55 1.38 1.49 -6.82
CA VAL A 55 1.03 2.47 -5.79
C VAL A 55 0.49 3.76 -6.40
N GLY A 56 -0.53 4.32 -5.78
CA GLY A 56 -1.13 5.60 -6.18
C GLY A 56 -0.29 6.81 -5.78
N HIS A 57 -0.78 7.98 -6.17
CA HIS A 57 -0.11 9.27 -5.97
C HIS A 57 0.22 9.59 -4.50
N SER A 58 -0.62 9.11 -3.57
CA SER A 58 -0.44 9.32 -2.12
C SER A 58 0.78 8.63 -1.53
N ALA A 59 1.44 7.72 -2.27
CA ALA A 59 2.61 7.02 -1.78
C ALA A 59 3.82 7.97 -1.63
N SER A 60 4.55 7.79 -0.53
CA SER A 60 5.81 8.49 -0.26
C SER A 60 6.90 8.07 -1.27
N PRO A 61 7.88 8.95 -1.59
CA PRO A 61 9.09 8.56 -2.35
C PRO A 61 9.87 7.40 -1.72
N ALA A 62 9.62 7.06 -0.44
CA ALA A 62 10.21 5.92 0.23
C ALA A 62 10.00 4.59 -0.51
N VAL A 63 8.94 4.47 -1.33
CA VAL A 63 8.69 3.27 -2.16
C VAL A 63 9.82 2.95 -3.14
N GLU A 64 10.69 3.93 -3.45
CA GLU A 64 11.88 3.76 -4.29
C GLU A 64 13.01 3.03 -3.54
N ASN A 65 12.95 2.93 -2.21
CA ASN A 65 13.95 2.27 -1.39
C ASN A 65 13.55 0.82 -1.08
N PRO A 66 14.38 -0.20 -1.39
CA PRO A 66 14.06 -1.60 -1.05
C PRO A 66 13.80 -1.80 0.45
N LYS A 67 14.43 -1.02 1.33
CA LYS A 67 14.22 -1.10 2.79
C LYS A 67 12.85 -0.62 3.26
N ALA A 68 12.08 0.04 2.39
CA ALA A 68 10.69 0.42 2.68
C ALA A 68 9.72 -0.75 2.48
N TRP A 69 10.20 -1.88 1.95
CA TRP A 69 9.39 -3.05 1.64
C TRP A 69 9.74 -4.24 2.53
N ARG A 70 8.75 -5.09 2.76
CA ARG A 70 8.89 -6.37 3.44
C ARG A 70 8.04 -7.40 2.69
N ILE A 71 8.63 -8.54 2.41
CA ILE A 71 7.94 -9.66 1.75
C ILE A 71 7.68 -10.71 2.83
N LEU A 72 6.42 -11.14 2.93
CA LEU A 72 5.97 -12.12 3.90
C LEU A 72 5.06 -13.11 3.19
N SER A 73 5.23 -14.39 3.49
CA SER A 73 4.39 -15.49 3.05
C SER A 73 4.10 -16.40 4.25
N GLU A 74 2.88 -16.93 4.32
CA GLU A 74 2.49 -17.93 5.31
C GLU A 74 2.90 -19.34 4.84
N ASP A 75 2.91 -19.57 3.52
CA ASP A 75 3.13 -20.89 2.93
C ASP A 75 4.56 -21.09 2.40
N ASP A 76 5.27 -20.01 2.05
CA ASP A 76 6.62 -20.08 1.49
C ASP A 76 7.70 -19.95 2.60
N PRO A 77 8.47 -21.01 2.91
CA PRO A 77 9.50 -20.97 3.94
C PRO A 77 10.62 -19.96 3.68
N ALA A 78 10.87 -19.59 2.42
CA ALA A 78 11.86 -18.56 2.08
C ALA A 78 11.41 -17.16 2.54
N TYR A 79 10.10 -16.96 2.68
CA TYR A 79 9.45 -15.71 3.05
C TYR A 79 8.62 -15.81 4.33
N ALA A 80 8.91 -16.82 5.16
CA ALA A 80 8.18 -17.07 6.40
C ALA A 80 8.06 -15.80 7.24
N TYR A 81 6.87 -15.57 7.80
CA TYR A 81 6.52 -14.36 8.56
C TYR A 81 7.53 -13.96 9.66
N GLU A 82 8.20 -14.94 10.27
CA GLU A 82 9.21 -14.73 11.31
C GLU A 82 10.50 -14.06 10.80
N ARG A 83 10.71 -14.06 9.48
CA ARG A 83 11.90 -13.53 8.82
C ARG A 83 11.50 -12.24 8.10
N PHE A 84 11.99 -11.10 8.58
CA PHE A 84 11.76 -9.80 7.94
C PHE A 84 12.54 -9.71 6.61
N ILE A 85 12.04 -10.34 5.55
CA ILE A 85 12.73 -10.42 4.27
C ILE A 85 12.57 -9.10 3.51
N THR A 86 13.70 -8.49 3.16
CA THR A 86 13.78 -7.25 2.38
C THR A 86 14.15 -7.60 0.93
N PRO A 87 13.52 -6.96 -0.08
CA PRO A 87 13.96 -7.09 -1.46
C PRO A 87 15.42 -6.66 -1.65
N VAL A 88 16.10 -7.26 -2.63
CA VAL A 88 17.47 -6.89 -2.99
C VAL A 88 17.49 -5.51 -3.66
N ARG A 89 16.43 -5.20 -4.43
CA ARG A 89 16.30 -3.96 -5.19
C ARG A 89 14.84 -3.56 -5.33
N ALA A 90 14.62 -2.26 -5.43
CA ALA A 90 13.36 -1.66 -5.86
C ALA A 90 13.64 -0.75 -7.06
N THR A 91 12.92 -0.98 -8.17
CA THR A 91 13.01 -0.17 -9.39
C THR A 91 11.66 0.46 -9.65
N VAL A 92 11.63 1.78 -9.86
CA VAL A 92 10.37 2.52 -9.95
C VAL A 92 10.18 3.14 -11.33
N ARG A 93 8.98 2.93 -11.88
CA ARG A 93 8.48 3.55 -13.09
C ARG A 93 7.25 4.39 -12.74
N LYS A 94 7.22 5.65 -13.18
CA LYS A 94 6.11 6.57 -12.93
C LYS A 94 5.27 6.69 -14.19
N GLU A 95 3.96 6.71 -14.02
CA GLU A 95 3.00 6.97 -15.10
C GLU A 95 2.01 8.03 -14.63
N THR A 96 1.64 8.94 -15.54
CA THR A 96 0.53 9.86 -15.30
C THR A 96 -0.78 9.10 -15.39
N GLU A 97 -1.58 9.19 -14.33
CA GLU A 97 -2.89 8.58 -14.25
C GLU A 97 -3.96 9.56 -14.77
N VAL A 98 -3.89 10.82 -14.34
CA VAL A 98 -4.83 11.86 -14.76
C VAL A 98 -4.19 13.25 -14.63
N GLU A 99 -4.49 14.12 -15.59
CA GLU A 99 -4.14 15.53 -15.53
C GLU A 99 -5.03 16.25 -14.51
N ALA A 100 -4.47 17.18 -13.76
CA ALA A 100 -5.27 17.90 -12.79
C ALA A 100 -6.15 18.96 -13.46
N PRO A 101 -7.36 19.23 -12.93
CA PRO A 101 -8.18 20.34 -13.39
C PRO A 101 -7.47 21.69 -13.20
N ASP A 102 -7.85 22.68 -14.01
CA ASP A 102 -7.35 24.04 -13.90
C ASP A 102 -7.52 24.59 -12.47
N GLY A 103 -6.46 25.20 -11.95
CA GLY A 103 -6.43 25.74 -10.58
C GLY A 103 -6.06 24.74 -9.49
N CYS A 104 -5.79 23.47 -9.82
CA CYS A 104 -5.21 22.52 -8.87
C CYS A 104 -3.72 22.84 -8.60
N ALA A 105 -3.28 22.73 -7.35
CA ALA A 105 -1.88 22.95 -6.97
C ALA A 105 -0.93 21.85 -7.46
N ILE A 106 -1.46 20.65 -7.69
CA ILE A 106 -0.72 19.51 -8.23
C ILE A 106 -1.09 19.43 -9.71
N PRO A 107 -0.13 19.49 -10.64
CA PRO A 107 -0.44 19.57 -12.07
C PRO A 107 -0.94 18.23 -12.64
N ARG A 108 -0.52 17.11 -12.04
CA ARG A 108 -0.89 15.76 -12.48
C ARG A 108 -0.85 14.78 -11.34
N PHE A 109 -1.74 13.80 -11.39
CA PHE A 109 -1.74 12.67 -10.48
C PHE A 109 -1.02 11.52 -11.15
N GLU A 110 -0.05 10.96 -10.43
CA GLU A 110 0.84 9.91 -10.92
C GLU A 110 0.60 8.63 -10.14
N ARG A 111 0.70 7.50 -10.83
CA ARG A 111 0.87 6.19 -10.21
C ARG A 111 2.31 5.73 -10.40
N ARG A 112 2.77 4.85 -9.51
CA ARG A 112 4.11 4.26 -9.59
C ARG A 112 4.00 2.76 -9.64
N PHE A 113 4.77 2.16 -10.54
CA PHE A 113 5.02 0.73 -10.60
C PHE A 113 6.38 0.47 -9.98
N VAL A 114 6.39 -0.30 -8.90
CA VAL A 114 7.58 -0.66 -8.16
C VAL A 114 7.87 -2.13 -8.42
N VAL A 115 8.94 -2.39 -9.15
CA VAL A 115 9.44 -3.75 -9.37
C VAL A 115 10.42 -4.07 -8.26
N LEU A 116 10.13 -5.12 -7.51
CA LEU A 116 10.96 -5.61 -6.41
C LEU A 116 11.67 -6.88 -6.86
N ASP A 117 13.00 -6.86 -6.78
CA ASP A 117 13.83 -8.05 -7.00
C ASP A 117 13.98 -8.79 -5.67
N LEU A 118 13.58 -10.05 -5.67
CA LEU A 118 13.50 -10.88 -4.48
C LEU A 118 14.85 -11.57 -4.18
N PRO A 119 15.20 -11.82 -2.90
CA PRO A 119 16.46 -12.48 -2.54
C PRO A 119 16.46 -14.00 -2.80
N ALA A 120 15.29 -14.59 -3.02
CA ALA A 120 15.10 -16.00 -3.37
C ALA A 120 13.91 -16.14 -4.33
N PRO A 121 13.80 -17.22 -5.12
CA PRO A 121 12.59 -17.46 -5.90
C PRO A 121 11.40 -17.73 -4.97
N LEU A 122 10.23 -17.19 -5.30
CA LEU A 122 8.93 -17.60 -4.76
C LEU A 122 8.66 -19.05 -5.16
N GLN A 123 8.06 -19.82 -4.26
CA GLN A 123 7.50 -21.12 -4.59
C GLN A 123 6.40 -20.98 -5.68
N GLU A 124 6.36 -21.95 -6.58
CA GLU A 124 5.22 -22.10 -7.49
C GLU A 124 3.98 -22.51 -6.67
N GLY A 125 2.87 -21.82 -6.91
CA GLY A 125 1.57 -22.12 -6.33
C GLY A 125 0.67 -22.89 -7.30
#